data_AF-D2S3N7-F1
#
_entry.id   AF-D2S3N7-F1
#
_cell.length_a   1.000
_cell.length_b   1.000
_cell.length_c   1.000
_cell.angle_alpha   90.00
_cell.angle_beta   90.00
_cell.angle_gamma   90.00
#
_symmetry.space_group_name_H-M   'P 1'
#
loop_
_entity.id
_entity.type
_entity.pdbx_description
1 polymer ?
#
loop_
_entity_poly.entity_id
_entity_poly.type
_entity_poly.pdbx_seq_one_letter_code
_entity_poly.pdbx_strand_id
1 'polypeptide(L)'
;MTTSEPDRDDCYFCESSDDLEEHHIAPQRLGGSDSRDNLVIVCHDCHWKLERLYNKDFYEQLGIDDPRTTREKHITCDIAGCTNQAVEKSQQPGTDPRRPKDSRKTAVIVYRCEGHANGDPERDALEQEILDLLANHSDDAFLPGTIADQIETDASKEEVESVLSHLRVYGRVKRYGKYGDQAWQIEPNSRFR
;
A
#
# COMPACT_ATOMS: atom_id res chain seq x y z
N MET A 1 -2.95 -33.25 -43.62
CA MET A 1 -2.13 -32.07 -43.28
C MET A 1 -1.45 -32.39 -41.98
N THR A 2 -0.21 -32.89 -42.05
CA THR A 2 0.64 -33.12 -40.88
C THR A 2 1.14 -31.76 -40.45
N THR A 3 0.59 -31.22 -39.37
CA THR A 3 1.24 -30.13 -38.63
C THR A 3 2.52 -30.73 -38.05
N SER A 4 3.65 -30.53 -38.74
CA SER A 4 4.96 -30.74 -38.15
C SER A 4 4.96 -29.96 -36.83
N GLU A 5 5.22 -30.64 -35.72
CA GLU A 5 5.52 -29.97 -34.46
C GLU A 5 6.59 -28.92 -34.77
N PRO A 6 6.43 -27.66 -34.30
CA PRO A 6 7.46 -26.64 -34.51
C PRO A 6 8.76 -27.20 -33.92
N ASP A 7 9.76 -27.39 -34.79
CA ASP A 7 11.10 -27.76 -34.35
C ASP A 7 11.52 -26.74 -33.30
N ARG A 8 11.91 -27.23 -32.11
CA ARG A 8 12.31 -26.39 -30.96
C ARG A 8 13.70 -25.77 -31.17
N ASP A 9 14.11 -25.63 -32.42
CA ASP A 9 15.46 -25.29 -32.84
C ASP A 9 15.59 -23.79 -33.13
N ASP A 10 14.54 -23.00 -32.90
CA ASP A 10 14.54 -21.54 -33.02
C ASP A 10 14.09 -20.88 -31.72
N CYS A 11 14.61 -19.68 -31.47
CA CYS A 11 14.18 -18.82 -30.38
C CYS A 11 12.68 -18.52 -30.47
N TYR A 12 11.95 -18.81 -29.40
CA TYR A 12 10.50 -18.61 -29.33
C TYR A 12 10.04 -17.17 -29.61
N PHE A 13 10.88 -16.17 -29.35
CA PHE A 13 10.51 -14.75 -29.47
C PHE A 13 10.93 -14.09 -30.78
N CYS A 14 12.09 -14.47 -31.33
CA CYS A 14 12.65 -13.79 -32.50
C CYS A 14 13.03 -14.73 -33.65
N GLU A 15 12.74 -16.03 -33.53
CA GLU A 15 13.00 -17.05 -34.56
C GLU A 15 14.49 -17.19 -34.94
N SER A 16 15.41 -16.66 -34.12
CA SER A 16 16.84 -16.86 -34.32
C SER A 16 17.23 -18.30 -33.96
N SER A 17 18.02 -18.93 -34.80
CA SER A 17 18.61 -20.27 -34.58
C SER A 17 19.98 -20.24 -33.89
N ASP A 18 20.46 -19.05 -33.50
CA ASP A 18 21.79 -18.83 -32.95
C ASP A 18 21.75 -18.66 -31.42
N ASP A 19 22.78 -19.16 -30.74
CA ASP A 19 23.01 -19.01 -29.28
C ASP A 19 21.77 -19.31 -28.42
N LEU A 20 21.18 -20.48 -28.65
CA LEU A 20 19.97 -20.94 -27.98
C LEU A 20 20.23 -21.44 -26.56
N GLU A 21 19.37 -21.04 -25.64
CA GLU A 21 19.38 -21.38 -24.23
C GLU A 21 17.97 -21.77 -23.77
N GLU A 22 17.89 -22.63 -22.76
CA GLU A 22 16.64 -22.96 -22.09
C GLU A 22 16.33 -21.90 -21.03
N HIS A 23 15.14 -21.29 -21.11
CA HIS A 23 14.62 -20.36 -20.11
C HIS A 23 13.41 -20.96 -19.39
N HIS A 24 13.40 -20.86 -18.07
CA HIS A 24 12.24 -21.27 -17.26
C HIS A 24 11.17 -20.17 -17.24
N ILE A 25 9.96 -20.49 -17.68
CA ILE A 25 8.80 -19.57 -17.65
C ILE A 25 8.50 -19.16 -16.19
N ALA A 26 8.41 -20.14 -15.30
CA ALA A 26 8.47 -19.92 -13.87
C ALA A 26 9.90 -20.22 -13.38
N PRO A 27 10.63 -19.24 -12.81
CA PRO A 27 12.01 -19.46 -12.38
C PRO A 27 12.14 -20.59 -11.36
N GLN A 28 13.21 -21.39 -11.47
CA GLN A 28 13.48 -22.50 -10.55
C GLN A 28 13.63 -22.04 -9.09
N ARG A 29 14.15 -20.81 -8.87
CA ARG A 29 14.24 -20.19 -7.54
C ARG A 29 12.87 -20.01 -6.87
N LEU A 30 11.82 -19.82 -7.66
CA LEU A 30 10.44 -19.67 -7.21
C LEU A 30 9.65 -21.00 -7.24
N GLY A 31 10.34 -22.13 -7.35
CA GLY A 31 9.71 -23.44 -7.40
C GLY A 31 9.23 -23.88 -8.79
N GLY A 32 9.64 -23.17 -9.85
CA GLY A 32 9.44 -23.63 -11.21
C GLY A 32 10.09 -24.99 -11.47
N SER A 33 9.37 -25.87 -12.18
CA SER A 33 9.85 -27.22 -12.52
C SER A 33 10.76 -27.24 -13.74
N ASP A 34 11.62 -28.24 -13.87
CA ASP A 34 12.39 -28.52 -15.09
C ASP A 34 11.58 -29.32 -16.14
N SER A 35 10.24 -29.23 -16.09
CA SER A 35 9.37 -29.92 -17.06
C SER A 35 9.37 -29.18 -18.40
N ARG A 36 9.15 -29.92 -19.50
CA ARG A 36 9.11 -29.35 -20.87
C ARG A 36 8.04 -28.27 -21.06
N ASP A 37 7.03 -28.22 -20.18
CA ASP A 37 5.94 -27.23 -20.20
C ASP A 37 6.36 -25.91 -19.53
N ASN A 38 7.41 -25.93 -18.70
CA ASN A 38 7.96 -24.75 -18.03
C ASN A 38 9.26 -24.26 -18.67
N LEU A 39 9.75 -24.94 -19.72
CA LEU A 39 10.97 -24.59 -20.44
C LEU A 39 10.64 -24.07 -21.83
N VAL A 40 11.25 -22.95 -22.20
CA VAL A 40 11.17 -22.37 -23.54
C VAL A 40 12.57 -22.14 -24.09
N ILE A 41 12.78 -22.44 -25.37
CA ILE A 41 14.05 -22.18 -26.06
C ILE A 41 14.07 -20.73 -26.53
N VAL A 42 15.11 -20.00 -26.17
CA VAL A 42 15.29 -18.60 -26.51
C VAL A 42 16.76 -18.33 -26.85
N CYS A 43 17.05 -17.36 -27.73
CA CYS A 43 18.43 -16.91 -27.93
C CYS A 43 18.93 -16.11 -26.72
N HIS A 44 20.25 -16.04 -26.56
CA HIS A 44 20.93 -15.30 -25.49
C HIS A 44 20.38 -13.87 -25.28
N ASP A 45 20.17 -13.12 -26.36
CA ASP A 45 19.66 -11.74 -26.30
C ASP A 45 18.24 -11.67 -25.73
N CYS A 46 17.39 -12.62 -26.10
CA CYS A 46 16.03 -12.71 -25.59
C CYS A 46 16.03 -13.19 -24.13
N HIS A 47 16.87 -14.17 -23.80
CA HIS A 47 17.02 -14.66 -22.44
C HIS A 47 17.38 -13.53 -21.48
N TRP A 48 18.38 -12.73 -21.83
CA TRP A 48 18.84 -11.63 -21.00
C TRP A 48 17.80 -10.51 -20.84
N LYS A 49 17.00 -10.23 -21.89
CA LYS A 49 15.88 -9.28 -21.79
C LYS A 49 14.81 -9.78 -20.84
N LEU A 50 14.48 -11.07 -20.87
CA LEU A 50 13.48 -11.67 -19.99
C LEU A 50 13.90 -11.59 -18.52
N GLU A 51 15.14 -11.96 -18.20
CA GLU A 51 15.66 -11.86 -16.82
C GLU A 51 15.65 -10.43 -16.29
N ARG A 52 15.77 -9.42 -17.16
CA ARG A 52 15.67 -8.01 -16.78
C ARG A 52 14.23 -7.53 -16.57
N LEU A 53 13.29 -8.00 -17.39
CA LEU A 53 11.88 -7.64 -17.28
C LEU A 53 11.22 -8.30 -16.07
N TYR A 54 11.57 -9.57 -15.83
CA TYR A 54 11.01 -10.39 -14.74
C TYR A 54 12.06 -10.60 -13.66
N ASN A 55 12.51 -9.49 -13.08
CA ASN A 55 13.45 -9.52 -11.97
C ASN A 55 12.75 -9.95 -10.66
N LYS A 56 13.52 -10.04 -9.57
CA LYS A 56 12.99 -10.37 -8.24
C LYS A 56 11.81 -9.46 -7.84
N ASP A 57 11.96 -8.14 -8.04
CA ASP A 57 10.95 -7.15 -7.65
C ASP A 57 9.60 -7.38 -8.32
N PHE A 58 9.60 -7.77 -9.61
CA PHE A 58 8.38 -8.12 -10.34
C PHE A 58 7.61 -9.25 -9.64
N TYR A 59 8.29 -10.33 -9.26
CA TYR A 59 7.66 -11.46 -8.59
C TYR A 59 7.21 -11.13 -7.16
N GLU A 60 7.97 -10.29 -6.44
CA GLU A 60 7.56 -9.80 -5.12
C GLU A 60 6.28 -8.95 -5.20
N GLN A 61 6.14 -8.09 -6.21
CA GLN A 61 4.91 -7.32 -6.43
C GLN A 61 3.69 -8.20 -6.72
N LEU A 62 3.90 -9.39 -7.29
CA LEU A 62 2.86 -10.40 -7.48
C LEU A 62 2.58 -11.23 -6.22
N GLY A 63 3.29 -10.97 -5.11
CA GLY A 63 3.16 -11.71 -3.86
C GLY A 63 3.80 -13.11 -3.89
N ILE A 64 4.69 -13.36 -4.84
CA ILE A 64 5.42 -14.62 -4.95
C ILE A 64 6.73 -14.47 -4.18
N ASP A 65 6.76 -14.98 -2.96
CA ASP A 65 7.95 -15.02 -2.12
C ASP A 65 8.97 -16.03 -2.68
N ASP A 66 10.24 -15.64 -2.80
CA ASP A 66 11.34 -16.56 -3.12
C ASP A 66 11.78 -17.31 -1.84
N PRO A 67 11.55 -18.64 -1.75
CA PRO A 67 11.89 -19.41 -0.55
C PRO A 67 13.40 -19.66 -0.41
N ARG A 68 14.18 -19.46 -1.47
CA ARG A 68 15.62 -19.79 -1.53
C ARG A 68 16.51 -18.56 -1.37
N THR A 69 16.00 -17.34 -1.58
CA THR A 69 16.76 -16.12 -1.28
C THR A 69 16.51 -15.67 0.15
N THR A 70 17.62 -15.60 0.90
CA THR A 70 17.72 -14.90 2.17
C THR A 70 17.09 -13.52 2.07
N ARG A 71 16.01 -13.33 2.83
CA ARG A 71 15.37 -12.07 3.21
C ARG A 71 16.10 -10.79 2.77
N GLU A 72 15.55 -10.16 1.75
CA GLU A 72 15.39 -8.72 1.71
C GLU A 72 14.14 -8.53 0.88
N LYS A 73 12.99 -8.59 1.54
CA LYS A 73 11.72 -8.30 0.88
C LYS A 73 11.73 -6.79 0.63
N HIS A 74 11.66 -6.33 -0.61
CA HIS A 74 11.48 -4.91 -0.90
C HIS A 74 10.02 -4.51 -0.66
N ILE A 75 9.46 -4.92 0.47
CA ILE A 75 8.14 -4.47 0.87
C ILE A 75 8.30 -3.01 1.23
N THR A 76 7.55 -2.13 0.56
CA THR A 76 7.51 -0.71 0.90
C THR A 76 6.54 -0.47 2.05
N CYS A 77 6.74 0.62 2.77
CA CYS A 77 5.81 1.03 3.82
C CYS A 77 4.42 1.34 3.24
N ASP A 78 3.35 0.82 3.86
CA ASP A 78 1.95 1.02 3.46
C ASP A 78 1.43 2.45 3.70
N ILE A 79 2.22 3.29 4.40
CA ILE A 79 1.87 4.69 4.62
C ILE A 79 1.97 5.48 3.31
N ALA A 80 0.86 6.12 2.93
CA ALA A 80 0.80 6.93 1.71
C ALA A 80 1.91 7.98 1.67
N GLY A 81 2.68 7.98 0.58
CA GLY A 81 3.81 8.90 0.38
C GLY A 81 5.13 8.43 1.00
N CYS A 82 5.15 7.30 1.71
CA CYS A 82 6.38 6.72 2.24
C CYS A 82 7.05 5.82 1.20
N THR A 83 8.29 6.11 0.85
CA THR A 83 9.11 5.30 -0.06
C THR A 83 10.11 4.39 0.67
N ASN A 84 10.09 4.41 2.01
CA ASN A 84 11.00 3.61 2.83
C ASN A 84 10.64 2.13 2.78
N GLN A 85 11.65 1.27 2.94
CA GLN A 85 11.46 -0.16 3.07
C GLN A 85 10.79 -0.49 4.41
N ALA A 86 9.79 -1.35 4.36
CA ALA A 86 9.13 -1.90 5.53
C ALA A 86 10.08 -2.86 6.26
N VAL A 87 10.20 -2.66 7.56
CA VAL A 87 10.99 -3.51 8.45
C VAL A 87 10.10 -4.40 9.31
N GLU A 88 8.83 -4.05 9.44
CA GLU A 88 7.88 -4.74 10.30
C GLU A 88 6.59 -5.11 9.57
N LYS A 89 6.06 -6.29 9.90
CA LYS A 89 4.76 -6.80 9.48
C LYS A 89 3.85 -6.83 10.70
N SER A 90 2.80 -6.02 10.70
CA SER A 90 1.77 -6.02 11.75
C SER A 90 0.44 -6.57 11.20
N GLN A 91 -0.34 -7.25 12.04
CA GLN A 91 -1.72 -7.61 11.71
C GLN A 91 -2.65 -6.58 12.34
N GLN A 92 -3.30 -5.77 11.51
CA GLN A 92 -4.30 -4.81 11.98
C GLN A 92 -5.71 -5.36 11.76
N PRO A 93 -6.65 -5.15 12.69
CA PRO A 93 -8.06 -5.49 12.46
C PRO A 93 -8.58 -4.62 11.32
N GLY A 94 -8.92 -5.24 10.18
CA GLY A 94 -9.41 -4.49 9.02
C GLY A 94 -10.72 -3.78 9.34
N THR A 95 -10.67 -2.45 9.43
CA THR A 95 -11.86 -1.61 9.49
C THR A 95 -12.27 -1.27 8.06
N ASP A 96 -12.97 -2.19 7.39
CA ASP A 96 -13.67 -1.82 6.16
C ASP A 96 -14.97 -1.09 6.55
N PRO A 97 -15.08 0.23 6.32
CA PRO A 97 -16.27 1.00 6.69
C PRO A 97 -17.53 0.57 5.93
N ARG A 98 -17.42 -0.27 4.90
CA ARG A 98 -18.56 -0.80 4.11
C ARG A 98 -19.05 -2.15 4.62
N ARG A 99 -18.34 -2.78 5.56
CA ARG A 99 -18.62 -4.15 5.98
C ARG A 99 -19.68 -4.19 7.10
N PRO A 100 -20.69 -5.09 7.03
CA PRO A 100 -21.71 -5.23 8.07
C PRO A 100 -21.07 -5.50 9.45
N LYS A 101 -21.59 -4.87 10.50
CA LYS A 101 -21.05 -4.93 11.88
C LYS A 101 -20.90 -6.36 12.43
N ASP A 102 -21.63 -7.32 11.86
CA ASP A 102 -21.66 -8.71 12.32
C ASP A 102 -20.68 -9.64 11.58
N SER A 103 -19.88 -9.08 10.67
CA SER A 103 -18.90 -9.85 9.90
C SER A 103 -17.63 -10.08 10.72
N ARG A 104 -17.17 -11.33 10.86
CA ARG A 104 -15.89 -11.67 11.53
C ARG A 104 -14.76 -10.78 11.00
N LYS A 105 -14.16 -9.95 11.86
CA LYS A 105 -13.04 -9.06 11.52
C LYS A 105 -11.92 -9.90 10.88
N THR A 106 -11.66 -9.66 9.60
CA THR A 106 -10.50 -10.24 8.92
C THR A 106 -9.30 -9.36 9.25
N ALA A 107 -8.24 -9.96 9.79
CA ALA A 107 -6.99 -9.27 9.98
C ALA A 107 -6.41 -8.90 8.61
N VAL A 108 -6.02 -7.64 8.45
CA VAL A 108 -5.28 -7.13 7.30
C VAL A 108 -3.82 -7.06 7.72
N ILE A 109 -2.93 -7.54 6.85
CA ILE A 109 -1.50 -7.41 7.04
C ILE A 109 -1.10 -6.01 6.60
N VAL A 110 -0.38 -5.28 7.46
CA VAL A 110 0.15 -3.95 7.19
C VAL A 110 1.67 -3.96 7.40
N TYR A 111 2.39 -3.39 6.44
CA TYR A 111 3.84 -3.31 6.43
C TYR A 111 4.30 -1.87 6.70
N ARG A 112 5.22 -1.70 7.67
CA ARG A 112 5.69 -0.37 8.09
C ARG A 112 7.21 -0.30 8.13
N CYS A 113 7.79 0.83 7.71
CA CYS A 113 9.22 1.13 7.82
C CYS A 113 9.61 1.52 9.25
N GLU A 114 10.90 1.62 9.57
CA GLU A 114 11.37 2.02 10.92
C GLU A 114 10.73 3.32 11.42
N GLY A 115 10.60 4.33 10.54
CA GLY A 115 9.96 5.60 10.86
C GLY A 115 8.44 5.54 11.08
N HIS A 116 7.81 4.38 10.85
CA HIS A 116 6.37 4.17 11.01
C HIS A 116 6.03 2.91 11.84
N ALA A 117 7.02 2.09 12.18
CA ALA A 117 6.87 0.83 12.90
C ALA A 117 6.43 1.07 14.35
N ASN A 118 7.09 2.01 15.00
CA ASN A 118 6.61 2.64 16.22
C ASN A 118 5.65 3.74 15.74
N GLY A 119 4.35 3.62 15.98
CA GLY A 119 3.43 4.76 15.79
C GLY A 119 4.10 6.01 16.34
N ASP A 120 4.12 7.09 15.56
CA ASP A 120 4.74 8.33 16.01
C ASP A 120 4.01 8.74 17.30
N PRO A 121 4.66 8.61 18.47
CA PRO A 121 3.96 8.74 19.73
C PRO A 121 3.46 10.17 19.92
N GLU A 122 4.09 11.16 19.26
CA GLU A 122 3.63 12.54 19.26
C GLU A 122 2.38 12.69 18.40
N ARG A 123 2.35 12.07 17.22
CA ARG A 123 1.15 12.05 16.38
C ARG A 123 0.00 11.26 17.01
N ASP A 124 0.27 10.10 17.61
CA ASP A 124 -0.74 9.28 18.28
C ASP A 124 -1.28 10.00 19.53
N ALA A 125 -0.42 10.71 20.28
CA ALA A 125 -0.83 11.56 21.39
C ALA A 125 -1.69 12.75 20.92
N LEU A 126 -1.31 13.42 19.83
CA LEU A 126 -2.06 14.53 19.24
C LEU A 126 -3.42 14.07 18.69
N GLU A 127 -3.46 12.91 18.02
CA GLU A 127 -4.71 12.32 17.54
C GLU A 127 -5.64 11.98 18.71
N GLN A 128 -5.11 11.43 19.80
CA GLN A 128 -5.88 11.12 20.99
C GLN A 128 -6.37 12.39 21.72
N GLU A 129 -5.54 13.44 21.80
CA GLU A 129 -5.91 14.72 22.37
C GLU A 129 -7.05 15.39 21.57
N ILE A 130 -6.97 15.35 20.24
CA ILE A 130 -8.05 15.85 19.37
C ILE A 130 -9.34 15.04 19.57
N LEU A 131 -9.26 13.71 19.69
CA LEU A 131 -10.43 12.87 19.94
C LEU A 131 -11.05 13.16 21.32
N ASP A 132 -10.23 13.37 22.35
CA ASP A 132 -10.70 13.69 23.70
C ASP A 132 -11.36 15.08 23.74
N LEU A 133 -10.80 16.08 23.04
CA LEU A 133 -11.44 17.39 22.86
C LEU A 133 -12.79 17.26 22.15
N LEU A 134 -12.86 16.49 21.07
CA LEU A 134 -14.11 16.26 20.34
C LEU A 134 -15.15 15.53 21.20
N ALA A 135 -14.74 14.58 22.03
CA ALA A 135 -15.63 13.84 22.93
C ALA A 135 -16.22 14.75 24.03
N ASN A 136 -15.38 15.61 24.62
CA ASN A 136 -15.76 16.52 25.70
C ASN A 136 -16.64 17.70 25.23
N HIS A 137 -16.67 18.00 23.94
CA HIS A 137 -17.47 19.09 23.35
C HIS A 137 -18.69 18.59 22.55
N SER A 138 -19.12 17.34 22.75
CA SER A 138 -20.22 16.74 21.99
C SER A 138 -21.62 17.31 22.28
N ASP A 139 -21.79 18.13 23.33
CA ASP A 139 -23.09 18.67 23.75
C ASP A 139 -23.30 20.18 23.46
N ASP A 140 -22.26 20.94 23.09
CA ASP A 140 -22.35 22.37 22.84
C ASP A 140 -22.15 22.71 21.35
N ALA A 141 -22.91 23.69 20.85
CA ALA A 141 -22.91 24.12 19.45
C ALA A 141 -21.48 24.49 18.98
N PHE A 142 -20.86 23.55 18.26
CA PHE A 142 -19.46 23.53 17.90
C PHE A 142 -19.09 24.69 16.96
N LEU A 143 -18.25 25.63 17.43
CA LEU A 143 -17.60 26.64 16.59
C LEU A 143 -16.18 26.16 16.21
N PRO A 144 -15.94 25.73 14.97
CA PRO A 144 -14.72 25.03 14.55
C PRO A 144 -13.44 25.87 14.45
N GLY A 145 -13.44 27.13 14.89
CA GLY A 145 -12.21 27.89 15.11
C GLY A 145 -11.48 27.50 16.41
N THR A 146 -12.17 26.86 17.36
CA THR A 146 -11.70 26.72 18.74
C THR A 146 -10.62 25.67 18.95
N ILE A 147 -10.60 24.56 18.20
CA ILE A 147 -9.62 23.49 18.44
C ILE A 147 -8.20 23.93 18.07
N ALA A 148 -8.01 24.58 16.92
CA ALA A 148 -6.69 25.07 16.52
C ALA A 148 -6.16 26.17 17.47
N ASP A 149 -7.07 26.95 18.08
CA ASP A 149 -6.73 27.99 19.06
C ASP A 149 -6.53 27.45 20.48
N GLN A 150 -7.01 26.24 20.80
CA GLN A 150 -6.93 25.63 22.14
C GLN A 150 -5.79 24.61 22.29
N ILE A 151 -5.22 24.12 21.20
CA ILE A 151 -4.04 23.26 21.24
C ILE A 151 -2.82 24.15 21.51
N GLU A 152 -2.46 24.32 22.78
CA GLU A 152 -1.19 24.93 23.23
C GLU A 152 -0.04 23.93 23.08
N THR A 153 0.25 23.46 21.86
CA THR A 153 1.41 22.60 21.60
C THR A 153 2.33 23.22 20.56
N ASP A 154 3.62 22.90 20.65
CA ASP A 154 4.66 23.33 19.69
C ASP A 154 4.46 22.77 18.27
N ALA A 155 3.35 22.07 18.02
CA ALA A 155 3.00 21.54 16.71
C ALA A 155 2.85 22.67 15.69
N SER A 156 3.54 22.52 14.56
CA SER A 156 3.41 23.45 13.47
C SER A 156 1.99 23.43 12.91
N LYS A 157 1.55 24.57 12.38
CA LYS A 157 0.27 24.70 11.67
C LYS A 157 0.08 23.64 10.58
N GLU A 158 1.17 23.18 9.97
CA GLU A 158 1.21 22.17 8.91
C GLU A 158 0.88 20.77 9.46
N GLU A 159 1.33 20.44 10.68
CA GLU A 159 1.02 19.18 11.37
C GLU A 159 -0.46 19.14 11.79
N VAL A 160 -0.98 20.24 12.34
CA VAL A 160 -2.41 20.34 12.70
C VAL A 160 -3.31 20.19 11.47
N GLU A 161 -2.99 20.87 10.37
CA GLU A 161 -3.75 20.73 9.11
C GLU A 161 -3.64 19.32 8.50
N SER A 162 -2.49 18.66 8.61
CA SER A 162 -2.30 17.28 8.17
C SER A 162 -3.20 16.31 8.94
N VAL A 163 -3.24 16.42 10.26
CA VAL A 163 -4.09 15.59 11.12
C VAL A 163 -5.57 15.87 10.85
N LEU A 164 -5.97 17.14 10.75
CA LEU A 164 -7.34 17.50 10.38
C LEU A 164 -7.74 16.97 8.99
N SER A 165 -6.82 17.01 8.02
CA SER A 165 -7.04 16.41 6.70
C SER A 165 -7.22 14.89 6.77
N HIS A 166 -6.45 14.21 7.61
CA HIS A 166 -6.62 12.77 7.88
C HIS A 166 -7.98 12.47 8.50
N LEU A 167 -8.43 13.29 9.47
CA LEU A 167 -9.75 13.16 10.10
C LEU A 167 -10.91 13.45 9.14
N ARG A 168 -10.72 14.27 8.09
CA ARG A 168 -11.72 14.45 7.00
C ARG A 168 -12.01 13.16 6.23
N VAL A 169 -11.11 12.17 6.27
CA VAL A 169 -11.36 10.84 5.68
C VAL A 169 -12.42 10.08 6.50
N TYR A 170 -12.52 10.37 7.80
CA TYR A 170 -13.44 9.72 8.73
C TYR A 170 -14.78 10.48 8.91
N GLY A 171 -14.92 11.71 8.38
CA GLY A 171 -16.16 12.49 8.45
C GLY A 171 -16.24 13.65 7.43
N ARG A 172 -17.44 13.95 6.92
CA ARG A 172 -17.67 14.88 5.81
C ARG A 172 -17.63 16.36 6.26
N VAL A 173 -16.44 16.94 6.41
CA VAL A 173 -16.26 18.39 6.61
C VAL A 173 -16.54 19.12 5.29
N LYS A 174 -17.54 20.02 5.26
CA LYS A 174 -17.80 20.88 4.11
C LYS A 174 -17.23 22.28 4.34
N ARG A 175 -16.58 22.83 3.32
CA ARG A 175 -16.06 24.21 3.30
C ARG A 175 -17.11 25.13 2.68
N TYR A 176 -17.43 26.24 3.34
CA TYR A 176 -18.21 27.33 2.76
C TYR A 176 -17.46 28.66 2.97
N GLY A 177 -17.26 29.42 1.88
CA GLY A 177 -16.78 30.81 1.93
C GLY A 177 -15.60 31.15 1.00
N LYS A 178 -15.66 32.33 0.37
CA LYS A 178 -14.58 32.94 -0.43
C LYS A 178 -13.90 34.03 0.39
N TYR A 179 -12.56 34.02 0.38
CA TYR A 179 -11.61 35.07 0.78
C TYR A 179 -12.08 36.13 1.79
N GLY A 180 -11.53 36.09 3.01
CA GLY A 180 -11.61 37.18 3.98
C GLY A 180 -11.89 36.70 5.40
N ASP A 181 -12.96 35.94 5.58
CA ASP A 181 -13.38 35.39 6.87
C ASP A 181 -13.77 33.92 6.69
N GLN A 182 -13.01 33.00 7.30
CA GLN A 182 -13.31 31.57 7.22
C GLN A 182 -14.08 31.13 8.46
N ALA A 183 -15.35 30.78 8.28
CA ALA A 183 -16.13 30.03 9.24
C ALA A 183 -16.30 28.59 8.73
N TRP A 184 -16.20 27.63 9.64
CA TRP A 184 -16.52 26.23 9.33
C TRP A 184 -17.78 25.83 10.07
N GLN A 185 -18.46 24.79 9.63
CA GLN A 185 -19.60 24.22 10.34
C GLN A 185 -19.54 22.71 10.21
N ILE A 186 -19.57 22.01 11.34
CA ILE A 186 -19.64 20.55 11.39
C ILE A 186 -21.12 20.19 11.60
N GLU A 187 -21.77 19.66 10.55
CA GLU A 187 -23.13 19.14 10.70
C GLU A 187 -23.08 17.65 11.07
N PRO A 188 -23.73 17.21 12.16
CA PRO A 188 -23.92 15.80 12.43
C PRO A 188 -24.80 15.18 11.33
N ASN A 189 -24.38 13.99 10.89
CA ASN A 189 -24.96 13.31 9.72
C ASN A 189 -26.41 12.89 9.98
N SER A 190 -27.39 13.64 9.46
CA SER A 190 -28.82 13.46 9.69
C SER A 190 -29.47 12.25 9.01
N ARG A 191 -28.68 11.39 8.33
CA ARG A 191 -29.16 10.11 7.76
C ARG A 191 -29.27 8.96 8.76
N PHE A 192 -29.04 9.24 10.04
CA PHE A 192 -29.23 8.28 11.13
C PHE A 192 -30.18 8.88 12.18
N ARG A 193 -31.48 8.89 11.86
CA ARG A 193 -32.56 8.77 12.84
C ARG A 193 -33.46 7.63 12.40
#